data_AF-A0A0J1CTP3-F1
#
_entry.id   AF-A0A0J1CTP3-F1
#
_cell.length_a   1.000
_cell.length_b   1.000
_cell.length_c   1.000
_cell.angle_alpha   90.00
_cell.angle_beta   90.00
_cell.angle_gamma   90.00
#
_symmetry.space_group_name_H-M   'P 1'
#
loop_
_entity.id
_entity.type
_entity.pdbx_description
1 polymer ?
#
loop_
_entity_poly.entity_id
_entity_poly.type
_entity_poly.pdbx_seq_one_letter_code
_entity_poly.pdbx_strand_id
1 'polypeptide(L)'
;MQRIDDLEMLEENLANKKKLEKAVREFRTYIGANQAFIPNYGDRYRHDETISTAFVESTVNYVVSKRFVKKQQMRWTQRGAHLLLQTRVQVLNDDLRKTFVRWFPGMRPEEPAALKEAA
;
A
#
# COMPACT_ATOMS: atom_id res chain seq x y z
N MET A 1 -20.47 -14.88 17.21
CA MET A 1 -21.25 -13.66 17.51
C MET A 1 -20.68 -13.10 18.79
N GLN A 2 -19.65 -12.27 18.69
CA GLN A 2 -18.72 -11.92 19.78
C GLN A 2 -18.74 -10.40 20.00
N ARG A 3 -19.93 -9.85 20.17
CA ARG A 3 -20.16 -8.38 20.23
C ARG A 3 -20.86 -7.92 21.51
N ILE A 4 -21.31 -8.85 22.35
CA ILE A 4 -22.10 -8.54 23.56
C ILE A 4 -21.20 -8.65 24.81
N ASP A 5 -20.33 -9.65 24.86
CA ASP A 5 -19.43 -9.90 26.00
C ASP A 5 -18.43 -8.75 26.26
N ASP A 6 -17.94 -8.06 25.23
CA ASP A 6 -16.96 -6.96 25.38
C ASP A 6 -17.58 -5.68 25.99
N LEU A 7 -18.90 -5.51 25.87
CA LEU A 7 -19.65 -4.36 26.40
C LEU A 7 -20.07 -4.58 27.85
N GLU A 8 -20.37 -5.82 28.26
CA GLU A 8 -20.66 -6.17 29.67
C GLU A 8 -19.41 -6.03 30.55
N MET A 9 -18.22 -6.41 30.05
CA MET A 9 -16.93 -6.24 30.74
C MET A 9 -16.54 -4.78 31.01
N LEU A 10 -17.17 -3.81 30.33
CA LEU A 10 -16.99 -2.37 30.56
C LEU A 10 -17.82 -1.86 31.74
N GLU A 11 -18.89 -2.54 32.12
CA GLU A 11 -19.74 -2.16 33.26
C GLU A 11 -19.09 -2.48 34.59
N GLU A 12 -18.33 -3.59 34.68
CA GLU A 12 -17.76 -4.07 35.95
C GLU A 12 -16.51 -3.30 36.41
N ASN A 13 -15.78 -2.65 35.50
CA ASN A 13 -14.52 -1.97 35.81
C ASN A 13 -14.60 -0.44 35.61
N LEU A 14 -14.80 0.29 36.71
CA LEU A 14 -14.89 1.76 36.73
C LEU A 14 -13.68 2.46 36.06
N ALA A 15 -12.49 1.87 36.12
CA ALA A 15 -11.30 2.43 35.46
C ALA A 15 -11.39 2.28 33.93
N ASN A 16 -11.94 1.18 33.43
CA ASN A 16 -12.18 0.98 31.99
C ASN A 16 -13.27 1.91 31.47
N LYS A 17 -14.35 2.12 32.26
CA LYS A 17 -15.40 3.09 31.94
C LYS A 17 -14.86 4.51 31.79
N LYS A 18 -14.02 4.97 32.73
CA LYS A 18 -13.37 6.29 32.65
C LYS A 18 -12.43 6.43 31.45
N LYS A 19 -11.67 5.38 31.12
CA LYS A 19 -10.79 5.35 29.95
C LYS A 19 -11.60 5.42 28.65
N LEU A 20 -12.69 4.66 28.55
CA LEU A 20 -13.57 4.69 27.39
C LEU A 20 -14.23 6.06 27.23
N GLU A 21 -14.76 6.64 28.31
CA GLU A 21 -15.36 7.97 28.28
C GLU A 21 -14.36 9.03 27.79
N LYS A 22 -13.13 8.97 28.29
CA LYS A 22 -12.03 9.83 27.82
C LYS A 22 -11.76 9.61 26.33
N ALA A 23 -11.62 8.37 25.88
CA ALA A 23 -11.36 8.06 24.47
C ALA A 23 -12.50 8.54 23.54
N VAL A 24 -13.76 8.36 23.93
CA VAL A 24 -14.92 8.85 23.17
C VAL A 24 -14.93 10.37 23.10
N ARG A 25 -14.60 11.05 24.21
CA ARG A 25 -14.50 12.52 24.25
C ARG A 25 -13.40 13.03 23.33
N GLU A 26 -12.21 12.43 23.38
CA GLU A 26 -11.09 12.75 22.50
C GLU A 26 -11.44 12.48 21.03
N PHE A 27 -12.08 11.35 20.75
CA PHE A 27 -12.53 11.00 19.39
C PHE A 27 -13.54 12.02 18.85
N ARG A 28 -14.52 12.43 19.66
CA ARG A 28 -15.49 13.46 19.27
C ARG A 28 -14.81 14.79 18.95
N THR A 29 -13.87 15.21 19.79
CA THR A 29 -13.07 16.43 19.56
C THR A 29 -12.28 16.32 18.26
N TYR A 30 -11.65 15.17 18.02
CA TYR A 30 -10.91 14.91 16.79
C TYR A 30 -11.82 15.00 15.54
N ILE A 31 -12.97 14.33 15.56
CA ILE A 31 -13.93 14.39 14.44
C ILE A 31 -14.41 15.82 14.20
N GLY A 32 -14.75 16.56 15.26
CA GLY A 32 -15.17 17.96 15.14
C GLY A 32 -14.06 18.85 14.56
N ALA A 33 -12.83 18.72 15.05
CA ALA A 33 -11.69 19.51 14.57
C ALA A 33 -11.29 19.19 13.12
N ASN A 34 -11.52 17.95 12.67
CA ASN A 34 -11.09 17.47 11.36
C ASN A 34 -12.26 17.29 10.37
N GLN A 35 -13.48 17.73 10.71
CA GLN A 35 -14.69 17.46 9.91
C GLN A 35 -14.53 17.85 8.43
N ALA A 36 -13.89 19.00 8.16
CA ALA A 36 -13.65 19.48 6.80
C ALA A 36 -12.68 18.58 5.99
N PHE A 37 -11.87 17.77 6.65
CA PHE A 37 -10.90 16.86 6.03
C PHE A 37 -11.39 15.41 5.94
N ILE A 38 -12.52 15.06 6.59
CA ILE A 38 -13.08 13.71 6.56
C ILE A 38 -13.83 13.52 5.24
N PRO A 39 -13.40 12.63 4.33
CA PRO A 39 -14.09 12.41 3.06
C PRO A 39 -15.49 11.82 3.27
N ASN A 40 -16.47 12.33 2.53
CA ASN A 40 -17.81 11.73 2.50
C ASN A 40 -17.84 10.50 1.59
N TYR A 41 -17.43 9.34 2.12
CA TYR A 41 -17.39 8.10 1.33
C TYR A 41 -18.75 7.68 0.74
N GLY A 42 -19.86 8.04 1.39
CA GLY A 42 -21.19 7.74 0.86
C GLY A 42 -21.53 8.57 -0.38
N ASP A 43 -21.11 9.84 -0.41
CA ASP A 43 -21.25 10.69 -1.59
C ASP A 43 -20.37 10.19 -2.74
N ARG A 44 -19.11 9.87 -2.44
CA ARG A 44 -18.16 9.30 -3.41
C ARG A 44 -18.68 7.99 -4.02
N TYR A 45 -19.25 7.10 -3.21
CA TYR A 45 -19.86 5.86 -3.69
C TYR A 45 -21.03 6.10 -4.64
N ARG A 46 -21.90 7.09 -4.37
CA ARG A 46 -23.05 7.42 -5.23
C ARG A 46 -22.65 8.08 -6.56
N HIS A 47 -21.47 8.68 -6.60
CA HIS A 47 -20.91 9.34 -7.78
C HIS A 47 -19.82 8.50 -8.47
N ASP A 48 -19.69 7.21 -8.12
CA ASP A 48 -18.68 6.30 -8.66
C ASP A 48 -17.22 6.82 -8.54
N GLU A 49 -16.95 7.62 -7.51
CA GLU A 49 -15.62 8.13 -7.22
C GLU A 49 -14.77 7.14 -6.40
N THR A 50 -13.45 7.20 -6.56
CA THR A 50 -12.49 6.30 -5.90
C THR A 50 -12.59 6.33 -4.37
N ILE A 51 -13.23 5.35 -3.76
CA ILE A 51 -13.50 5.34 -2.31
C ILE A 51 -12.23 5.19 -1.47
N SER A 52 -11.22 4.47 -1.97
CA SER A 52 -10.03 4.17 -1.19
C SER A 52 -8.74 4.28 -2.00
N THR A 53 -7.71 4.83 -1.37
CA THR A 53 -6.32 4.82 -1.83
C THR A 53 -5.58 3.55 -1.41
N ALA A 54 -6.21 2.62 -0.68
CA ALA A 54 -5.57 1.43 -0.13
C ALA A 54 -4.85 0.58 -1.19
N PHE A 55 -5.39 0.47 -2.39
CA PHE A 55 -4.71 -0.21 -3.50
C PHE A 55 -3.38 0.48 -3.87
N VAL A 56 -3.41 1.81 -4.04
CA VAL A 56 -2.22 2.61 -4.35
C VAL A 56 -1.22 2.54 -3.21
N GLU A 57 -1.68 2.70 -1.96
CA GLU A 57 -0.84 2.59 -0.76
C GLU A 57 -0.17 1.22 -0.64
N SER A 58 -0.92 0.14 -0.90
CA SER A 58 -0.38 -1.22 -0.89
C SER A 58 0.68 -1.41 -1.97
N THR A 59 0.47 -0.81 -3.15
CA THR A 59 1.43 -0.83 -4.26
C THR A 59 2.70 -0.07 -3.89
N VAL A 60 2.58 1.14 -3.32
CA VAL A 60 3.73 1.92 -2.83
C VAL A 60 4.48 1.12 -1.77
N ASN A 61 3.77 0.55 -0.80
CA ASN A 61 4.36 -0.26 0.24
C ASN A 61 5.11 -1.47 -0.34
N TYR A 62 4.57 -2.12 -1.37
CA TYR A 62 5.24 -3.23 -2.04
C TYR A 62 6.51 -2.78 -2.77
N VAL A 63 6.49 -1.63 -3.44
CA VAL A 63 7.66 -1.03 -4.08
C VAL A 63 8.75 -0.73 -3.05
N VAL A 64 8.42 -0.12 -1.90
CA VAL A 64 9.46 0.35 -0.95
C VAL A 64 9.87 -0.67 0.11
N SER A 65 8.95 -1.56 0.53
CA SER A 65 9.09 -2.35 1.77
C SER A 65 10.41 -3.10 1.87
N LYS A 66 10.79 -3.85 0.83
CA LYS A 66 11.92 -4.79 0.93
C LYS A 66 13.27 -4.10 1.14
N ARG A 67 13.54 -2.95 0.49
CA ARG A 67 14.88 -2.33 0.45
C ARG A 67 14.98 -0.97 1.17
N PHE A 68 13.86 -0.43 1.63
CA PHE A 68 13.81 0.90 2.26
C PHE A 68 13.33 0.87 3.73
N VAL A 69 12.48 -0.07 4.13
CA VAL A 69 11.82 0.00 5.46
C VAL A 69 11.93 -1.29 6.28
N LYS A 70 11.82 -2.46 5.65
CA LYS A 70 11.85 -3.76 6.36
C LYS A 70 13.29 -4.21 6.66
N LYS A 71 13.47 -5.44 7.15
CA LYS A 71 14.74 -6.04 7.61
C LYS A 71 15.92 -6.02 6.62
N GLN A 72 15.74 -5.60 5.38
CA GLN A 72 16.82 -5.43 4.39
C GLN A 72 16.98 -3.95 3.96
N GLN A 73 16.74 -3.02 4.89
CA GLN A 73 16.99 -1.60 4.70
C GLN A 73 18.48 -1.36 4.44
N MET A 74 18.76 -0.53 3.43
CA MET A 74 20.13 -0.13 3.08
C MET A 74 20.27 1.39 3.25
N ARG A 75 21.49 1.87 3.44
CA ARG A 75 21.80 3.31 3.45
C ARG A 75 22.03 3.76 2.00
N TRP A 76 21.07 4.49 1.45
CA TRP A 76 21.13 5.03 0.10
C TRP A 76 21.41 6.54 0.13
N THR A 77 22.14 7.03 -0.87
CA THR A 77 22.06 8.45 -1.23
C THR A 77 20.69 8.75 -1.85
N GLN A 78 20.24 10.01 -1.86
CA GLN A 78 18.98 10.40 -2.50
C GLN A 78 18.91 9.92 -3.97
N ARG A 79 20.02 10.05 -4.72
CA ARG A 79 20.12 9.55 -6.09
C ARG A 79 20.01 8.02 -6.16
N GLY A 80 20.67 7.30 -5.26
CA GLY A 80 20.60 5.84 -5.21
C GLY A 80 19.18 5.33 -4.92
N ALA A 81 18.49 5.97 -3.97
CA ALA A 81 17.08 5.69 -3.66
C ALA A 81 16.18 5.91 -4.89
N HIS A 82 16.34 7.04 -5.58
CA HIS A 82 15.58 7.37 -6.78
C HIS A 82 15.78 6.33 -7.90
N LEU A 83 17.04 5.99 -8.21
CA LEU A 83 17.35 4.99 -9.25
C LEU A 83 16.81 3.60 -8.89
N LEU A 84 16.92 3.20 -7.61
CA LEU A 84 16.39 1.92 -7.16
C LEU A 84 14.87 1.85 -7.29
N LEU A 85 14.14 2.94 -6.98
CA LEU A 85 12.70 3.00 -7.18
C LEU A 85 12.35 2.84 -8.66
N GLN A 86 13.03 3.55 -9.56
CA GLN A 86 12.81 3.43 -11.00
C GLN A 86 13.04 2.00 -11.51
N THR A 87 14.15 1.37 -11.13
CA THR A 87 14.45 -0.01 -11.52
C THR A 87 13.41 -0.97 -10.98
N ARG A 88 12.98 -0.82 -9.71
CA ARG A 88 11.96 -1.69 -9.11
C ARG A 88 10.62 -1.55 -9.82
N VAL A 89 10.19 -0.34 -10.17
CA VAL A 89 8.96 -0.12 -10.95
C VAL A 89 9.07 -0.79 -12.33
N GLN A 90 10.20 -0.66 -13.02
CA GLN A 90 10.41 -1.34 -14.31
C GLN A 90 10.37 -2.88 -14.20
N VAL A 91 10.85 -3.45 -13.08
CA VAL A 91 10.71 -4.89 -12.84
C VAL A 91 9.24 -5.28 -12.66
N LEU A 92 8.47 -4.50 -11.89
CA LEU A 92 7.07 -4.82 -11.61
C LEU A 92 6.15 -4.63 -12.81
N ASN A 93 6.52 -3.74 -13.74
CA ASN A 93 5.80 -3.54 -15.00
C ASN A 93 6.28 -4.47 -16.13
N ASP A 94 7.21 -5.41 -15.85
CA ASP A 94 7.86 -6.26 -16.86
C ASP A 94 8.55 -5.48 -18.01
N ASP A 95 8.95 -4.24 -17.74
CA ASP A 95 9.57 -3.33 -18.70
C ASP A 95 11.10 -3.32 -18.64
N LEU A 96 11.69 -3.81 -17.54
CA LEU A 96 13.14 -3.77 -17.34
C LEU A 96 13.89 -4.42 -18.51
N ARG A 97 13.45 -5.60 -18.97
CA ARG A 97 14.09 -6.28 -20.11
C ARG A 97 13.98 -5.46 -21.39
N LYS A 98 12.84 -4.82 -21.65
CA LYS A 98 12.63 -3.98 -22.85
C LYS A 98 13.59 -2.79 -22.84
N THR A 99 13.74 -2.14 -21.67
CA THR A 99 14.71 -1.06 -21.48
C THR A 99 16.14 -1.52 -21.78
N PHE A 100 16.54 -2.69 -21.27
CA PHE A 100 17.85 -3.26 -21.51
C PHE A 100 18.07 -3.62 -22.98
N VAL A 101 17.09 -4.24 -23.65
CA VAL A 101 17.16 -4.55 -25.09
C VAL A 101 17.34 -3.30 -25.93
N ARG A 102 16.66 -2.20 -25.57
CA ARG A 102 16.81 -0.91 -26.26
C ARG A 102 18.22 -0.34 -26.15
N TRP A 103 18.87 -0.47 -24.99
CA TRP A 103 20.23 -0.01 -24.77
C TRP A 103 21.29 -0.98 -25.31
N PHE A 104 20.99 -2.27 -25.25
CA PHE A 104 21.87 -3.37 -25.64
C PHE A 104 21.12 -4.32 -26.58
N PRO A 105 21.09 -4.04 -27.89
CA PRO A 105 20.34 -4.85 -28.87
C PRO A 105 20.76 -6.33 -28.94
N GLY A 106 21.96 -6.68 -28.48
CA GLY A 106 22.43 -8.07 -28.35
C GLY A 106 21.74 -8.86 -27.23
N MET A 107 20.98 -8.21 -26.34
CA MET A 107 20.16 -8.87 -25.32
C MET A 107 18.76 -9.23 -25.83
N ARG A 108 18.49 -9.16 -27.14
CA ARG A 108 17.22 -9.67 -27.69
C ARG A 108 17.11 -11.17 -27.40
N PRO A 109 15.95 -11.68 -26.97
CA PRO A 109 15.76 -13.12 -26.90
C PRO A 109 15.95 -13.69 -28.31
N GLU A 110 16.73 -14.77 -28.44
CA GLU A 110 16.74 -15.60 -29.64
C GLU A 110 15.29 -16.03 -29.91
N GLU A 111 14.81 -15.90 -31.15
CA GLU A 111 13.53 -16.50 -31.52
C GLU A 111 13.59 -18.00 -31.20
N PRO A 112 12.59 -18.59 -30.52
CA PRO A 112 12.58 -20.02 -30.33
C PRO A 112 12.63 -20.66 -31.71
N ALA A 113 13.73 -21.37 -32.00
CA ALA A 113 13.88 -22.12 -33.24
C ALA A 113 12.62 -22.96 -33.40
N ALA A 114 11.85 -22.70 -34.45
CA ALA A 114 10.67 -23.46 -34.78
C ALA A 114 11.04 -24.93 -34.71
N LEU A 115 10.48 -25.64 -33.73
CA LEU A 115 10.61 -27.08 -33.61
C LEU A 115 10.13 -27.62 -34.95
N LYS A 116 11.06 -28.05 -35.80
CA LYS A 116 10.73 -28.78 -37.01
C LYS A 116 10.04 -30.05 -36.51
N GLU A 117 8.73 -30.13 -36.67
CA GLU A 117 8.00 -31.38 -36.51
C GLU A 117 8.66 -32.39 -37.45
N ALA A 118 9.35 -33.35 -36.84
CA ALA A 118 9.88 -34.49 -37.56
C ALA A 118 8.69 -35.38 -37.92
N ALA A 119 8.53 -35.59 -39.23
CA ALA A 119 7.57 -36.51 -39.85
C ALA A 119 7.79 -37.97 -39.41
#